data_AF-A0A5C4KWR5-F1
#
_entry.id   AF-A0A5C4KWR5-F1
#
_cell.length_a   1.000
_cell.length_b   1.000
_cell.length_c   1.000
_cell.angle_alpha   90.00
_cell.angle_beta   90.00
_cell.angle_gamma   90.00
#
_symmetry.space_group_name_H-M   'P 1'
#
loop_
_entity.id
_entity.type
_entity.pdbx_description
1 polymer ?
#
loop_
_entity_poly.entity_id
_entity_poly.type
_entity_poly.pdbx_seq_one_letter_code
_entity_poly.pdbx_strand_id
1 'polypeptide(L)'
;MIFENRMREKFLKKFVYLDMLVYSEEKGEVEGWLVKEIDFWKDILSRCYPKGVVAGVENSEVVEYLHDLEEIKAGVNKANGSLKMFGVRIKEVNVSRKLPCFDEELSTDFRSSVVSDETLKMALFVYRASLISSAVTLENFVDHWQTGIADEIKSSKQSTFVELNKHQKAINDRSDEYLKAIDDDGNAKLKFIRDEAEKVRSAAIESIKDFESIATGSIVSSEPVKFWNDKRKHHRLRAVMFSAGSLLLIAGVIYLLGKLLYVAYSSGTQKTELFDLTMPDHYLVTLAILLGSVGVWILRVLIKLMMTNLTLESEALSKLTAIKTYVVLSKSKLSEETVNGFHKSLLQSGQADFSVDGTSPELVKIVELILQKKEKP
;
A
#
# COMPACT_ATOMS: atom_id res chain seq x y z
N MET A 1 -6.36 7.32 -61.80
CA MET A 1 -5.97 8.21 -60.69
C MET A 1 -5.41 9.57 -61.13
N ILE A 2 -4.41 9.67 -62.02
CA ILE A 2 -3.82 10.99 -62.42
C ILE A 2 -4.72 11.79 -63.39
N PHE A 3 -5.53 11.11 -64.22
CA PHE A 3 -6.42 11.77 -65.20
C PHE A 3 -7.70 12.34 -64.56
N GLU A 4 -8.25 11.68 -63.55
CA GLU A 4 -9.41 12.18 -62.78
C GLU A 4 -9.05 13.41 -61.95
N ASN A 5 -7.82 13.49 -61.40
CA ASN A 5 -7.40 14.65 -60.62
C ASN A 5 -7.29 15.93 -61.45
N ARG A 6 -6.88 15.85 -62.73
CA ARG A 6 -6.80 17.04 -63.60
C ARG A 6 -8.16 17.59 -64.05
N MET A 7 -9.15 16.71 -64.25
CA MET A 7 -10.54 17.11 -64.54
C MET A 7 -11.20 17.70 -63.29
N ARG A 8 -10.96 17.09 -62.11
CA ARG A 8 -11.44 17.58 -60.80
C ARG A 8 -10.88 18.97 -60.48
N GLU A 9 -9.57 19.19 -60.66
CA GLU A 9 -8.93 20.49 -60.40
C GLU A 9 -9.42 21.60 -61.33
N LYS A 10 -9.67 21.32 -62.62
CA LYS A 10 -10.10 22.34 -63.59
C LYS A 10 -11.59 22.68 -63.47
N PHE A 11 -12.44 21.69 -63.21
CA PHE A 11 -13.88 21.90 -63.04
C PHE A 11 -14.21 22.59 -61.70
N LEU A 12 -13.53 22.18 -60.61
CA LEU A 12 -13.62 22.89 -59.33
C LEU A 12 -13.08 24.32 -59.45
N LYS A 13 -11.94 24.57 -60.12
CA LYS A 13 -11.40 25.93 -60.24
C LYS A 13 -12.30 26.95 -60.94
N LYS A 14 -13.19 26.54 -61.87
CA LYS A 14 -14.08 27.46 -62.60
C LYS A 14 -15.46 27.61 -61.96
N PHE A 15 -16.08 26.52 -61.47
CA PHE A 15 -17.36 26.60 -60.73
C PHE A 15 -17.19 27.36 -59.40
N VAL A 16 -15.99 27.33 -58.84
CA VAL A 16 -15.61 28.04 -57.63
C VAL A 16 -15.27 29.52 -57.88
N TYR A 17 -15.18 30.03 -59.12
CA TYR A 17 -14.79 31.44 -59.34
C TYR A 17 -15.88 32.42 -58.88
N LEU A 18 -17.16 32.11 -59.12
CA LEU A 18 -18.28 32.89 -58.59
C LEU A 18 -18.43 32.69 -57.07
N ASP A 19 -18.29 31.45 -56.57
CA ASP A 19 -18.28 31.19 -55.12
C ASP A 19 -17.09 31.90 -54.43
N MET A 20 -15.90 31.98 -55.04
CA MET A 20 -14.73 32.70 -54.52
C MET A 20 -14.85 34.22 -54.65
N LEU A 21 -15.49 34.76 -55.70
CA LEU A 21 -15.77 36.19 -55.82
C LEU A 21 -16.80 36.65 -54.78
N VAL A 22 -17.79 35.81 -54.45
CA VAL A 22 -18.73 36.04 -53.33
C VAL A 22 -18.05 35.96 -51.95
N TYR A 23 -16.92 35.26 -51.85
CA TYR A 23 -16.03 35.27 -50.68
C TYR A 23 -14.90 36.31 -50.76
N SER A 24 -14.70 36.96 -51.91
CA SER A 24 -13.74 38.05 -52.05
C SER A 24 -14.35 39.31 -51.42
N GLU A 25 -13.68 39.84 -50.41
CA GLU A 25 -14.12 41.06 -49.70
C GLU A 25 -13.89 42.34 -50.53
N GLU A 26 -13.52 42.21 -51.81
CA GLU A 26 -13.17 43.32 -52.68
C GLU A 26 -14.36 43.79 -53.54
N LYS A 27 -14.93 44.94 -53.14
CA LYS A 27 -16.07 45.58 -53.80
C LYS A 27 -15.87 45.83 -55.31
N GLY A 28 -14.64 46.11 -55.73
CA GLY A 28 -14.31 46.46 -57.11
C GLY A 28 -14.44 45.30 -58.10
N GLU A 29 -14.14 44.07 -57.68
CA GLU A 29 -14.23 42.90 -58.57
C GLU A 29 -15.68 42.50 -58.85
N VAL A 30 -16.53 42.51 -57.82
CA VAL A 30 -17.98 42.23 -57.93
C VAL A 30 -18.69 43.29 -58.76
N GLU A 31 -18.37 44.57 -58.56
CA GLU A 31 -18.93 45.66 -59.38
C GLU A 31 -18.48 45.53 -60.85
N GLY A 32 -17.21 45.22 -61.09
CA GLY A 32 -16.67 44.99 -62.43
C GLY A 32 -17.30 43.78 -63.13
N TRP A 33 -17.60 42.72 -62.38
CA TRP A 33 -18.31 41.54 -62.89
C TRP A 33 -19.76 41.89 -63.25
N LEU A 34 -20.50 42.58 -62.37
CA LEU A 34 -21.89 42.99 -62.61
C LEU A 34 -22.04 43.87 -63.85
N VAL A 35 -21.10 44.79 -64.08
CA VAL A 35 -21.09 45.62 -65.30
C VAL A 35 -20.99 44.74 -66.55
N LYS A 36 -20.07 43.78 -66.56
CA LYS A 36 -19.87 42.88 -67.70
C LYS A 36 -21.06 41.95 -67.93
N GLU A 37 -21.68 41.45 -66.87
CA GLU A 37 -22.90 40.62 -66.96
C GLU A 37 -24.08 41.41 -67.54
N ILE A 38 -24.30 42.63 -67.04
CA ILE A 38 -25.35 43.52 -67.55
C ILE A 38 -25.10 43.88 -69.02
N ASP A 39 -23.86 44.19 -69.38
CA ASP A 39 -23.49 44.52 -70.77
C ASP A 39 -23.65 43.33 -71.71
N PHE A 40 -23.33 42.12 -71.24
CA PHE A 40 -23.53 40.87 -71.98
C PHE A 40 -25.01 40.65 -72.33
N TRP A 41 -25.91 40.74 -71.34
CA TRP A 41 -27.33 40.54 -71.58
C TRP A 41 -27.97 41.69 -72.36
N LYS A 42 -27.50 42.92 -72.19
CA LYS A 42 -27.92 44.07 -73.02
C LYS A 42 -27.52 43.89 -74.48
N ASP A 43 -26.32 43.39 -74.76
CA ASP A 43 -25.88 43.07 -76.12
C ASP A 43 -26.75 41.99 -76.75
N ILE A 44 -27.05 40.91 -76.02
CA ILE A 44 -27.92 39.83 -76.50
C ILE A 44 -29.32 40.35 -76.81
N LEU A 45 -29.93 41.14 -75.92
CA LEU A 45 -31.26 41.72 -76.15
C LEU A 45 -31.26 42.70 -77.33
N SER A 46 -30.20 43.48 -77.51
CA SER A 46 -30.10 44.43 -78.63
C SER A 46 -30.04 43.72 -79.99
N ARG A 47 -29.47 42.51 -80.05
CA ARG A 47 -29.45 41.65 -81.24
C ARG A 47 -30.83 41.05 -81.52
N CYS A 48 -31.52 40.60 -80.47
CA CYS A 48 -32.88 40.07 -80.60
C CYS A 48 -33.91 41.14 -80.99
N TYR A 49 -33.74 42.38 -80.50
CA TYR A 49 -34.71 43.47 -80.66
C TYR A 49 -34.06 44.79 -81.11
N PRO A 50 -33.60 44.91 -82.37
CA PRO A 50 -32.86 46.08 -82.87
C PRO A 50 -33.67 47.39 -82.95
N LYS A 51 -35.00 47.35 -82.76
CA LYS A 51 -35.89 48.53 -82.83
C LYS A 51 -36.35 49.06 -81.47
N GLY A 52 -35.79 48.57 -80.36
CA GLY A 52 -36.07 49.11 -79.02
C GLY A 52 -37.49 48.89 -78.49
N VAL A 53 -38.32 48.05 -79.14
CA VAL A 53 -39.63 47.67 -78.63
C VAL A 53 -39.45 46.55 -77.61
N VAL A 54 -39.06 46.92 -76.39
CA VAL A 54 -39.04 46.02 -75.21
C VAL A 54 -40.43 45.97 -74.55
N ALA A 55 -41.27 46.98 -74.81
CA ALA A 55 -42.64 47.05 -74.33
C ALA A 55 -43.55 46.10 -75.11
N GLY A 56 -43.69 44.87 -74.61
CA GLY A 56 -44.57 43.82 -75.16
C GLY A 56 -43.89 42.50 -75.49
N VAL A 57 -42.66 42.28 -75.03
CA VAL A 57 -41.86 41.08 -75.34
C VAL A 57 -42.21 39.92 -74.39
N GLU A 58 -42.50 38.73 -74.96
CA GLU A 58 -42.82 37.49 -74.22
C GLU A 58 -41.67 36.96 -73.34
N ASN A 59 -40.42 37.39 -73.57
CA ASN A 59 -39.27 37.00 -72.75
C ASN A 59 -39.12 37.88 -71.48
N SER A 60 -40.16 37.88 -70.64
CA SER A 60 -40.20 38.59 -69.34
C SER A 60 -38.99 38.24 -68.46
N GLU A 61 -38.53 36.99 -68.51
CA GLU A 61 -37.51 36.45 -67.60
C GLU A 61 -36.13 37.12 -67.74
N VAL A 62 -35.68 37.45 -68.95
CA VAL A 62 -34.36 38.09 -69.18
C VAL A 62 -34.40 39.58 -68.85
N VAL A 63 -35.54 40.23 -69.10
CA VAL A 63 -35.76 41.64 -68.75
C VAL A 63 -35.85 41.80 -67.23
N GLU A 64 -36.55 40.89 -66.55
CA GLU A 64 -36.58 40.82 -65.09
C GLU A 64 -35.21 40.51 -64.50
N TYR A 65 -34.44 39.62 -65.13
CA TYR A 65 -33.06 39.33 -64.71
C TYR A 65 -32.17 40.57 -64.78
N LEU A 66 -32.24 41.33 -65.88
CA LEU A 66 -31.52 42.59 -66.00
C LEU A 66 -31.96 43.64 -64.97
N HIS A 67 -33.26 43.74 -64.71
CA HIS A 67 -33.78 44.64 -63.68
C HIS A 67 -33.24 44.27 -62.29
N ASP A 68 -33.24 42.98 -61.94
CA ASP A 68 -32.70 42.51 -60.66
C ASP A 68 -31.19 42.76 -60.54
N LEU A 69 -30.42 42.57 -61.63
CA LEU A 69 -28.99 42.88 -61.65
C LEU A 69 -28.72 44.38 -61.52
N GLU A 70 -29.54 45.23 -62.13
CA GLU A 70 -29.44 46.69 -62.00
C GLU A 70 -29.82 47.16 -60.59
N GLU A 71 -30.83 46.54 -59.96
CA GLU A 71 -31.19 46.79 -58.56
C GLU A 71 -30.06 46.36 -57.60
N ILE A 72 -29.46 45.18 -57.84
CA ILE A 72 -28.31 44.70 -57.07
C ILE A 72 -27.13 45.65 -57.22
N LYS A 73 -26.81 46.12 -58.44
CA LYS A 73 -25.75 47.10 -58.69
C LYS A 73 -26.01 48.43 -57.97
N ALA A 74 -27.25 48.92 -57.99
CA ALA A 74 -27.63 50.13 -57.26
C ALA A 74 -27.50 49.95 -55.73
N GLY A 75 -27.77 48.74 -55.23
CA GLY A 75 -27.58 48.35 -53.83
C GLY A 75 -26.11 48.28 -53.40
N VAL A 76 -25.23 47.73 -54.25
CA VAL A 76 -23.78 47.68 -54.03
C VAL A 76 -23.16 49.08 -53.93
N ASN A 77 -23.66 50.04 -54.72
CA ASN A 77 -23.22 51.43 -54.68
C ASN A 77 -23.65 52.17 -53.41
N LYS A 78 -24.77 51.77 -52.79
CA LYS A 78 -25.35 52.42 -51.60
C LYS A 78 -24.97 51.76 -50.27
N ALA A 79 -24.53 50.51 -50.28
CA ALA A 79 -24.30 49.75 -49.04
C ALA A 79 -22.86 49.85 -48.52
N ASN A 80 -22.73 50.08 -47.20
CA ASN A 80 -21.56 49.78 -46.37
C ASN A 80 -21.59 48.33 -45.82
N GLY A 81 -22.27 47.41 -46.52
CA GLY A 81 -22.64 46.08 -46.01
C GLY A 81 -21.98 44.92 -46.75
N SER A 82 -21.74 43.83 -46.01
CA SER A 82 -21.08 42.58 -46.44
C SER A 82 -21.44 42.15 -47.87
N LEU A 83 -20.43 42.12 -48.75
CA LEU A 83 -20.50 41.66 -50.15
C LEU A 83 -21.06 40.23 -50.28
N LYS A 84 -20.95 39.44 -49.21
CA LYS A 84 -21.51 38.09 -49.10
C LYS A 84 -23.01 38.02 -49.34
N MET A 85 -23.78 39.02 -48.88
CA MET A 85 -25.23 39.06 -49.06
C MET A 85 -25.64 39.37 -50.51
N PHE A 86 -24.86 40.19 -51.21
CA PHE A 86 -25.10 40.50 -52.63
C PHE A 86 -24.74 39.31 -53.53
N GLY A 87 -23.64 38.63 -53.22
CA GLY A 87 -23.25 37.40 -53.92
C GLY A 87 -24.27 36.27 -53.81
N VAL A 88 -24.85 36.07 -52.63
CA VAL A 88 -25.96 35.12 -52.43
C VAL A 88 -27.18 35.53 -53.25
N ARG A 89 -27.55 36.82 -53.29
CA ARG A 89 -28.66 37.33 -54.12
C ARG A 89 -28.42 37.12 -55.62
N ILE A 90 -27.23 37.43 -56.13
CA ILE A 90 -26.88 37.21 -57.55
C ILE A 90 -27.02 35.71 -57.89
N LYS A 91 -26.56 34.84 -56.98
CA LYS A 91 -26.67 33.39 -57.13
C LYS A 91 -28.11 32.91 -57.11
N GLU A 92 -28.93 33.38 -56.18
CA GLU A 92 -30.37 33.04 -56.10
C GLU A 92 -31.12 33.49 -57.37
N VAL A 93 -30.87 34.71 -57.82
CA VAL A 93 -31.46 35.30 -59.03
C VAL A 93 -31.05 34.50 -60.28
N ASN A 94 -29.79 34.05 -60.36
CA ASN A 94 -29.32 33.26 -61.51
C ASN A 94 -29.78 31.80 -61.45
N VAL A 95 -29.67 31.13 -60.29
CA VAL A 95 -30.05 29.72 -60.11
C VAL A 95 -31.56 29.52 -60.31
N SER A 96 -32.39 30.47 -59.87
CA SER A 96 -33.84 30.41 -60.07
C SER A 96 -34.24 30.51 -61.54
N ARG A 97 -33.54 31.33 -62.33
CA ARG A 97 -33.88 31.61 -63.73
C ARG A 97 -33.11 30.76 -64.74
N LYS A 98 -32.03 30.09 -64.31
CA LYS A 98 -31.18 29.18 -65.11
C LYS A 98 -30.70 29.84 -66.40
N LEU A 99 -30.04 30.98 -66.26
CA LEU A 99 -29.50 31.77 -67.36
C LEU A 99 -27.96 31.61 -67.41
N PRO A 100 -27.35 31.64 -68.61
CA PRO A 100 -25.89 31.58 -68.73
C PRO A 100 -25.23 32.87 -68.25
N CYS A 101 -24.16 32.77 -67.46
CA CYS A 101 -23.32 33.93 -67.13
C CYS A 101 -22.31 34.27 -68.23
N PHE A 102 -21.83 35.52 -68.27
CA PHE A 102 -20.87 36.01 -69.25
C PHE A 102 -19.51 35.29 -69.18
N ASP A 103 -19.15 34.75 -68.01
CA ASP A 103 -17.85 34.13 -67.73
C ASP A 103 -17.86 32.60 -67.92
N GLU A 104 -19.00 32.02 -68.31
CA GLU A 104 -19.09 30.61 -68.66
C GLU A 104 -18.38 30.29 -69.99
N GLU A 105 -17.84 29.09 -70.11
CA GLU A 105 -17.06 28.67 -71.28
C GLU A 105 -17.90 28.66 -72.58
N LEU A 106 -19.22 28.46 -72.46
CA LEU A 106 -20.17 28.44 -73.57
C LEU A 106 -20.84 29.82 -73.82
N SER A 107 -20.52 30.85 -73.04
CA SER A 107 -21.15 32.18 -73.13
C SER A 107 -20.92 32.87 -74.48
N THR A 108 -19.73 32.68 -75.06
CA THR A 108 -19.33 33.24 -76.35
C THR A 108 -20.06 32.58 -77.51
N ASP A 109 -20.14 31.25 -77.49
CA ASP A 109 -20.90 30.46 -78.47
C ASP A 109 -22.40 30.75 -78.34
N PHE A 110 -22.94 30.82 -77.12
CA PHE A 110 -24.32 31.22 -76.83
C PHE A 110 -24.62 32.60 -77.44
N ARG A 111 -23.80 33.61 -77.13
CA ARG A 111 -23.95 34.97 -77.68
C ARG A 111 -23.89 35.01 -79.21
N SER A 112 -23.04 34.19 -79.83
CA SER A 112 -22.92 34.13 -81.29
C SER A 112 -24.14 33.46 -81.96
N SER A 113 -24.80 32.54 -81.25
CA SER A 113 -25.95 31.76 -81.75
C SER A 113 -27.27 32.53 -81.72
N VAL A 114 -27.34 33.59 -80.91
CA VAL A 114 -28.58 34.37 -80.71
C VAL A 114 -28.62 35.54 -81.70
N VAL A 115 -29.53 35.45 -82.67
CA VAL A 115 -29.71 36.43 -83.76
C VAL A 115 -31.15 36.98 -83.82
N SER A 116 -32.11 36.25 -83.23
CA SER A 116 -33.53 36.59 -83.15
C SER A 116 -34.18 36.05 -81.86
N ASP A 117 -35.40 36.50 -81.56
CA ASP A 117 -36.19 36.01 -80.42
C ASP A 117 -36.32 34.47 -80.39
N GLU A 118 -36.63 33.85 -81.53
CA GLU A 118 -36.78 32.39 -81.63
C GLU A 118 -35.48 31.65 -81.34
N THR A 119 -34.34 32.19 -81.82
CA THR A 119 -33.02 31.61 -81.52
C THR A 119 -32.62 31.77 -80.06
N LEU A 120 -33.05 32.83 -79.39
CA LEU A 120 -32.86 33.00 -77.94
C LEU A 120 -33.64 31.96 -77.15
N LYS A 121 -34.93 31.74 -77.47
CA LYS A 121 -35.76 30.71 -76.83
C LYS A 121 -35.16 29.31 -76.99
N MET A 122 -34.67 28.99 -78.19
CA MET A 122 -34.03 27.71 -78.48
C MET A 122 -32.69 27.55 -77.74
N ALA A 123 -31.84 28.58 -77.74
CA ALA A 123 -30.56 28.55 -77.03
C ALA A 123 -30.75 28.38 -75.52
N LEU A 124 -31.73 29.07 -74.93
CA LEU A 124 -32.09 28.92 -73.52
C LEU A 124 -32.62 27.52 -73.20
N PHE A 125 -33.42 26.93 -74.08
CA PHE A 125 -33.91 25.56 -73.91
C PHE A 125 -32.75 24.54 -73.90
N VAL A 126 -31.84 24.63 -74.87
CA VAL A 126 -30.66 23.75 -74.96
C VAL A 126 -29.76 23.89 -73.72
N TYR A 127 -29.53 25.12 -73.27
CA TYR A 127 -28.76 25.40 -72.06
C TYR A 127 -29.42 24.83 -70.80
N ARG A 128 -30.73 25.00 -70.63
CA ARG A 128 -31.47 24.45 -69.48
C ARG A 128 -31.48 22.92 -69.49
N ALA A 129 -31.62 22.29 -70.65
CA ALA A 129 -31.57 20.84 -70.78
C ALA A 129 -30.19 20.26 -70.45
N SER A 130 -29.11 20.92 -70.87
CA SER A 130 -27.75 20.50 -70.54
C SER A 130 -27.44 20.66 -69.05
N LEU A 131 -27.90 21.74 -68.43
CA LEU A 131 -27.79 21.95 -66.98
C LEU A 131 -28.49 20.83 -66.19
N ILE A 132 -29.72 20.47 -66.54
CA ILE A 132 -30.45 19.40 -65.87
C ILE A 132 -29.70 18.07 -65.99
N SER A 133 -29.20 17.74 -67.18
CA SER A 133 -28.41 16.53 -67.38
C SER A 133 -27.14 16.52 -66.52
N SER A 134 -26.44 17.65 -66.44
CA SER A 134 -25.23 17.78 -65.60
C SER A 134 -25.53 17.71 -64.10
N ALA A 135 -26.65 18.29 -63.65
CA ALA A 135 -27.09 18.25 -62.26
C ALA A 135 -27.38 16.80 -61.81
N VAL A 136 -28.10 16.03 -62.64
CA VAL A 136 -28.38 14.61 -62.36
C VAL A 136 -27.07 13.80 -62.27
N THR A 137 -26.09 14.07 -63.14
CA THR A 137 -24.79 13.39 -63.04
C THR A 137 -24.02 13.76 -61.77
N LEU A 138 -24.14 15.00 -61.30
CA LEU A 138 -23.47 15.48 -60.09
C LEU A 138 -24.14 14.91 -58.82
N GLU A 139 -25.47 14.86 -58.77
CA GLU A 139 -26.23 14.23 -57.68
C GLU A 139 -25.86 12.75 -57.54
N ASN A 140 -25.87 12.01 -58.66
CA ASN A 140 -25.45 10.60 -58.66
C ASN A 140 -24.00 10.42 -58.20
N PHE A 141 -23.10 11.33 -58.58
CA PHE A 141 -21.72 11.30 -58.11
C PHE A 141 -21.61 11.56 -56.60
N VAL A 142 -22.34 12.55 -56.08
CA VAL A 142 -22.36 12.88 -54.64
C VAL A 142 -22.89 11.72 -53.82
N ASP A 143 -24.00 11.11 -54.24
CA ASP A 143 -24.60 9.96 -53.55
C ASP A 143 -23.65 8.75 -53.56
N HIS A 144 -22.99 8.48 -54.69
CA HIS A 144 -22.00 7.42 -54.78
C HIS A 144 -20.78 7.68 -53.88
N TRP A 145 -20.33 8.94 -53.81
CA TRP A 145 -19.21 9.32 -52.96
C TRP A 145 -19.55 9.24 -51.47
N GLN A 146 -20.75 9.69 -51.07
CA GLN A 146 -21.22 9.60 -49.69
C GLN A 146 -21.36 8.15 -49.21
N THR A 147 -21.93 7.28 -50.05
CA THR A 147 -22.06 5.85 -49.74
C THR A 147 -20.70 5.16 -49.64
N GLY A 148 -19.78 5.45 -50.57
CA GLY A 148 -18.41 4.92 -50.52
C GLY A 148 -17.66 5.28 -49.22
N ILE A 149 -17.76 6.54 -48.78
CA ILE A 149 -17.14 6.97 -47.51
C ILE A 149 -17.79 6.29 -46.30
N ALA A 150 -19.12 6.15 -46.30
CA ALA A 150 -19.83 5.49 -45.20
C ALA A 150 -19.40 4.02 -45.05
N ASP A 151 -19.25 3.31 -46.17
CA ASP A 151 -18.79 1.91 -46.18
C ASP A 151 -17.33 1.78 -45.76
N GLU A 152 -16.45 2.68 -46.21
CA GLU A 152 -15.05 2.69 -45.82
C GLU A 152 -14.89 2.95 -44.31
N ILE A 153 -15.61 3.94 -43.76
CA ILE A 153 -15.64 4.22 -42.31
C ILE A 153 -16.17 2.99 -41.55
N LYS A 154 -17.23 2.34 -42.04
CA LYS A 154 -17.80 1.15 -41.39
C LYS A 154 -16.81 -0.02 -41.38
N SER A 155 -16.14 -0.27 -42.51
CA SER A 155 -15.14 -1.35 -42.62
C SER A 155 -13.94 -1.10 -41.71
N SER A 156 -13.44 0.14 -41.67
CA SER A 156 -12.32 0.55 -40.81
C SER A 156 -12.66 0.46 -39.32
N LYS A 157 -13.87 0.88 -38.92
CA LYS A 157 -14.34 0.69 -37.53
C LYS A 157 -14.41 -0.78 -37.15
N GLN A 158 -14.93 -1.62 -38.04
CA GLN A 158 -15.07 -3.06 -37.78
C GLN A 158 -13.69 -3.73 -37.64
N SER A 159 -12.74 -3.44 -38.52
CA SER A 159 -11.38 -4.01 -38.43
C SER A 159 -10.67 -3.56 -37.15
N THR A 160 -10.73 -2.27 -36.82
CA THR A 160 -10.13 -1.72 -35.60
C THR A 160 -10.73 -2.34 -34.34
N PHE A 161 -12.05 -2.56 -34.31
CA PHE A 161 -12.72 -3.20 -33.18
C PHE A 161 -12.32 -4.67 -33.01
N VAL A 162 -12.16 -5.41 -34.12
CA VAL A 162 -11.69 -6.80 -34.09
C VAL A 162 -10.25 -6.88 -33.56
N GLU A 163 -9.37 -5.98 -33.99
CA GLU A 163 -7.99 -5.91 -33.48
C GLU A 163 -7.94 -5.55 -31.99
N LEU A 164 -8.69 -4.53 -31.56
CA LEU A 164 -8.81 -4.15 -30.15
C LEU A 164 -9.29 -5.32 -29.29
N ASN A 165 -10.30 -6.05 -29.74
CA ASN A 165 -10.82 -7.20 -28.99
C ASN A 165 -9.77 -8.33 -28.91
N LYS A 166 -8.99 -8.55 -29.97
CA LYS A 166 -7.87 -9.51 -29.97
C LYS A 166 -6.78 -9.10 -28.98
N HIS A 167 -6.40 -7.82 -28.94
CA HIS A 167 -5.44 -7.30 -27.97
C HIS A 167 -5.96 -7.39 -26.54
N GLN A 168 -7.23 -7.06 -26.30
CA GLN A 168 -7.85 -7.18 -24.98
C GLN A 168 -7.83 -8.62 -24.48
N LYS A 169 -8.18 -9.59 -25.35
CA LYS A 169 -8.14 -11.01 -25.00
C LYS A 169 -6.71 -11.45 -24.67
N ALA A 170 -5.72 -11.07 -25.47
CA ALA A 170 -4.32 -11.42 -25.22
C ALA A 170 -3.77 -10.83 -23.91
N ILE A 171 -4.21 -9.62 -23.54
CA ILE A 171 -3.85 -9.00 -22.26
C ILE A 171 -4.47 -9.77 -21.09
N ASN A 172 -5.76 -10.13 -21.20
CA ASN A 172 -6.44 -10.91 -20.17
C ASN A 172 -5.79 -12.29 -19.98
N ASP A 173 -5.53 -13.02 -21.08
CA ASP A 173 -4.89 -14.34 -21.03
C ASP A 173 -3.50 -14.27 -20.36
N ARG A 174 -2.71 -13.23 -20.67
CA ARG A 174 -1.40 -13.01 -20.06
C ARG A 174 -1.49 -12.59 -18.58
N SER A 175 -2.51 -11.80 -18.22
CA SER A 175 -2.77 -11.44 -16.82
C SER A 175 -3.09 -12.68 -15.98
N ASP A 176 -3.93 -13.60 -16.51
CA ASP A 176 -4.28 -14.85 -15.83
C ASP A 176 -3.06 -15.77 -15.67
N GLU A 177 -2.16 -15.80 -16.66
CA GLU A 177 -0.89 -16.52 -16.57
C GLU A 177 0.02 -15.97 -15.45
N TYR A 178 0.17 -14.64 -15.35
CA TYR A 178 0.94 -14.02 -14.26
C TYR A 178 0.33 -14.27 -12.89
N LEU A 179 -1.00 -14.20 -12.76
CA LEU A 179 -1.68 -14.47 -11.50
C LEU A 179 -1.45 -15.91 -11.03
N LYS A 180 -1.51 -16.89 -11.94
CA LYS A 180 -1.17 -18.29 -11.62
C LYS A 180 0.30 -18.45 -11.21
N ALA A 181 1.22 -17.83 -11.94
CA ALA A 181 2.65 -17.90 -11.61
C ALA A 181 2.96 -17.28 -10.23
N ILE A 182 2.28 -16.19 -9.87
CA ILE A 182 2.40 -15.56 -8.54
C ILE A 182 1.83 -16.48 -7.44
N ASP A 183 0.68 -17.12 -7.69
CA ASP A 183 0.07 -18.03 -6.72
C ASP A 183 0.94 -19.30 -6.52
N ASP A 184 1.47 -19.87 -7.60
CA ASP A 184 2.34 -21.04 -7.55
C ASP A 184 3.67 -20.74 -6.84
N ASP A 185 4.36 -19.63 -7.18
CA ASP A 185 5.61 -19.21 -6.52
C ASP A 185 5.36 -18.80 -5.06
N GLY A 186 4.27 -18.08 -4.80
CA GLY A 186 3.85 -17.67 -3.47
C GLY A 186 3.60 -18.89 -2.56
N ASN A 187 2.83 -19.87 -3.04
CA ASN A 187 2.56 -21.09 -2.31
C ASN A 187 3.82 -21.94 -2.09
N ALA A 188 4.72 -22.01 -3.08
CA ALA A 188 6.00 -22.71 -2.93
C ALA A 188 6.89 -22.06 -1.85
N LYS A 189 7.01 -20.73 -1.84
CA LYS A 189 7.76 -19.99 -0.81
C LYS A 189 7.14 -20.14 0.57
N LEU A 190 5.82 -20.04 0.68
CA LEU A 190 5.11 -20.24 1.96
C LEU A 190 5.32 -21.65 2.51
N LYS A 191 5.30 -22.67 1.64
CA LYS A 191 5.60 -24.05 2.04
C LYS A 191 7.04 -24.19 2.52
N PHE A 192 8.01 -23.62 1.80
CA PHE A 192 9.42 -23.64 2.22
C PHE A 192 9.63 -22.97 3.58
N ILE A 193 9.04 -21.79 3.80
CA ILE A 193 9.13 -21.08 5.09
C ILE A 193 8.51 -21.91 6.22
N ARG A 194 7.35 -22.54 5.97
CA ARG A 194 6.68 -23.40 6.96
C ARG A 194 7.55 -24.60 7.31
N ASP A 195 8.08 -25.31 6.31
CA ASP A 195 8.90 -26.50 6.51
C ASP A 195 10.21 -26.16 7.26
N GLU A 196 10.83 -25.02 6.94
CA GLU A 196 12.04 -24.56 7.63
C GLU A 196 11.75 -24.11 9.06
N ALA A 197 10.65 -23.38 9.29
CA ALA A 197 10.22 -23.00 10.64
C ALA A 197 9.90 -24.23 11.49
N GLU A 198 9.31 -25.27 10.90
CA GLU A 198 9.01 -26.52 11.60
C GLU A 198 10.29 -27.31 11.97
N LYS A 199 11.29 -27.34 11.08
CA LYS A 199 12.63 -27.90 11.39
C LYS A 199 13.34 -27.13 12.51
N VAL A 200 13.34 -25.80 12.47
CA VAL A 200 13.95 -24.99 13.52
C VAL A 200 13.24 -25.20 14.84
N ARG A 201 11.89 -25.28 14.83
CA ARG A 201 11.10 -25.55 16.03
C ARG A 201 11.40 -26.94 16.60
N SER A 202 11.45 -27.97 15.77
CA SER A 202 11.74 -29.33 16.24
C SER A 202 13.15 -29.44 16.81
N ALA A 203 14.15 -28.86 16.15
CA ALA A 203 15.52 -28.78 16.64
C ALA A 203 15.63 -27.99 17.97
N ALA A 204 14.89 -26.89 18.11
CA ALA A 204 14.84 -26.13 19.36
C ALA A 204 14.24 -26.96 20.50
N ILE A 205 13.13 -27.66 20.26
CA ILE A 205 12.50 -28.55 21.24
C ILE A 205 13.46 -29.66 21.67
N GLU A 206 14.17 -30.28 20.72
CA GLU A 206 15.16 -31.32 21.00
C GLU A 206 16.32 -30.76 21.83
N SER A 207 16.86 -29.59 21.47
CA SER A 207 17.93 -28.94 22.23
C SER A 207 17.52 -28.58 23.67
N ILE A 208 16.26 -28.20 23.89
CA ILE A 208 15.72 -27.90 25.22
C ILE A 208 15.60 -29.18 26.04
N LYS A 209 15.10 -30.28 25.44
CA LYS A 209 15.00 -31.58 26.11
C LYS A 209 16.37 -32.13 26.47
N ASP A 210 17.34 -32.01 25.56
CA ASP A 210 18.72 -32.40 25.80
C ASP A 210 19.32 -31.56 26.93
N PHE A 211 19.07 -30.25 26.94
CA PHE A 211 19.52 -29.37 28.03
C PHE A 211 18.89 -29.77 29.37
N GLU A 212 17.58 -30.07 29.41
CA GLU A 212 16.89 -30.52 30.61
C GLU A 212 17.44 -31.85 31.14
N SER A 213 17.69 -32.80 30.23
CA SER A 213 18.30 -34.10 30.55
C SER A 213 19.72 -33.94 31.09
N ILE A 214 20.53 -33.11 30.43
CA ILE A 214 21.91 -32.80 30.84
C ILE A 214 21.93 -32.08 32.20
N ALA A 215 21.05 -31.11 32.42
CA ALA A 215 20.95 -30.38 33.67
C ALA A 215 20.55 -31.33 34.81
N THR A 216 19.46 -32.08 34.65
CA THR A 216 18.91 -32.93 35.72
C THR A 216 19.84 -34.10 36.04
N GLY A 217 20.37 -34.78 35.02
CA GLY A 217 21.28 -35.93 35.21
C GLY A 217 22.64 -35.54 35.79
N SER A 218 23.19 -34.39 35.40
CA SER A 218 24.52 -33.95 35.83
C SER A 218 24.55 -33.32 37.22
N ILE A 219 23.53 -32.54 37.57
CA ILE A 219 23.50 -31.83 38.86
C ILE A 219 23.42 -32.83 40.01
N VAL A 220 22.60 -33.88 39.85
CA VAL A 220 22.35 -34.89 40.88
C VAL A 220 23.51 -35.88 41.02
N SER A 221 24.25 -36.14 39.93
CA SER A 221 25.35 -37.11 39.92
C SER A 221 26.70 -36.53 40.37
N SER A 222 26.87 -35.21 40.35
CA SER A 222 28.15 -34.59 40.71
C SER A 222 28.53 -34.80 42.18
N GLU A 223 29.74 -35.33 42.41
CA GLU A 223 30.29 -35.60 43.76
C GLU A 223 30.29 -34.36 44.68
N PRO A 224 30.60 -33.13 44.20
CA PRO A 224 30.57 -31.94 45.04
C PRO A 224 29.16 -31.61 45.56
N VAL A 225 28.11 -31.80 44.74
CA VAL A 225 26.72 -31.55 45.18
C VAL A 225 26.32 -32.54 46.25
N LYS A 226 26.69 -33.81 46.12
CA LYS A 226 26.43 -34.83 47.15
C LYS A 226 27.15 -34.50 48.46
N PHE A 227 28.44 -34.18 48.40
CA PHE A 227 29.23 -33.81 49.58
C PHE A 227 28.64 -32.67 50.39
N TRP A 228 28.30 -31.54 49.73
CA TRP A 228 27.73 -30.38 50.43
C TRP A 228 26.30 -30.62 50.90
N ASN A 229 25.53 -31.44 50.20
CA ASN A 229 24.18 -31.82 50.63
C ASN A 229 24.22 -32.68 51.90
N ASP A 230 25.13 -33.65 51.96
CA ASP A 230 25.29 -34.51 53.13
C ASP A 230 25.85 -33.73 54.32
N LYS A 231 26.79 -32.81 54.07
CA LYS A 231 27.30 -31.89 55.09
C LYS A 231 26.19 -30.98 55.64
N ARG A 232 25.32 -30.44 54.78
CA ARG A 232 24.14 -29.66 55.19
C ARG A 232 23.21 -30.49 56.08
N LYS A 233 22.85 -31.71 55.65
CA LYS A 233 21.97 -32.60 56.42
C LYS A 233 22.56 -32.92 57.80
N HIS A 234 23.87 -33.13 57.87
CA HIS A 234 24.57 -33.40 59.12
C HIS A 234 24.50 -32.23 60.10
N HIS A 235 24.74 -31.00 59.64
CA HIS A 235 24.62 -29.81 60.49
C HIS A 235 23.17 -29.53 60.90
N ARG A 236 22.20 -29.73 59.99
CA ARG A 236 20.77 -29.62 60.31
C ARG A 236 20.36 -30.60 61.40
N LEU A 237 20.78 -31.86 61.28
CA LEU A 237 20.46 -32.89 62.27
C LEU A 237 21.04 -32.52 63.64
N ARG A 238 22.30 -32.06 63.69
CA ARG A 238 22.93 -31.60 64.92
C ARG A 238 22.24 -30.38 65.53
N ALA A 239 21.84 -29.40 64.71
CA ALA A 239 21.08 -28.25 65.18
C ALA A 239 19.74 -28.67 65.82
N VAL A 240 19.04 -29.62 65.21
CA VAL A 240 17.79 -30.19 65.76
C VAL A 240 18.04 -30.98 67.06
N MET A 241 19.14 -31.73 67.14
CA MET A 241 19.50 -32.44 68.37
C MET A 241 19.82 -31.47 69.52
N PHE A 242 20.56 -30.39 69.25
CA PHE A 242 20.87 -29.38 70.28
C PHE A 242 19.65 -28.55 70.66
N SER A 243 18.72 -28.28 69.74
CA SER A 243 17.46 -27.60 70.06
C SER A 243 16.55 -28.48 70.93
N ALA A 244 16.40 -29.77 70.57
CA ALA A 244 15.66 -30.74 71.38
C ALA A 244 16.29 -30.94 72.76
N GLY A 245 17.63 -31.05 72.84
CA GLY A 245 18.36 -31.12 74.09
C GLY A 245 18.19 -29.90 74.98
N SER A 246 18.12 -28.70 74.39
CA SER A 246 17.84 -27.46 75.12
C SER A 246 16.43 -27.45 75.71
N LEU A 247 15.42 -27.90 74.96
CA LEU A 247 14.04 -28.01 75.42
C LEU A 247 13.91 -29.02 76.57
N LEU A 248 14.55 -30.18 76.45
CA LEU A 248 14.58 -31.19 77.51
C LEU A 248 15.27 -30.68 78.78
N LEU A 249 16.36 -29.92 78.64
CA LEU A 249 17.04 -29.31 79.78
C LEU A 249 16.14 -28.30 80.49
N ILE A 250 15.48 -27.41 79.74
CA ILE A 250 14.55 -26.42 80.30
C ILE A 250 13.41 -27.13 81.05
N ALA A 251 12.79 -28.13 80.42
CA ALA A 251 11.72 -28.92 81.04
C ALA A 251 12.21 -29.64 82.32
N GLY A 252 13.42 -30.21 82.29
CA GLY A 252 14.03 -30.87 83.44
C GLY A 252 14.34 -29.91 84.59
N VAL A 253 14.90 -28.73 84.30
CA VAL A 253 15.18 -27.70 85.31
C VAL A 253 13.88 -27.17 85.93
N ILE A 254 12.85 -26.90 85.11
CA ILE A 254 11.53 -26.48 85.60
C ILE A 254 10.90 -27.57 86.47
N TYR A 255 10.95 -28.83 86.04
CA TYR A 255 10.41 -29.96 86.81
C TYR A 255 11.13 -30.12 88.16
N LEU A 256 12.47 -30.08 88.17
CA LEU A 256 13.26 -30.18 89.39
C LEU A 256 13.01 -29.01 90.35
N LEU A 257 12.94 -27.77 89.84
CA LEU A 257 12.58 -26.59 90.62
C LEU A 257 11.15 -26.68 91.16
N GLY A 258 10.19 -27.14 90.35
CA GLY A 258 8.81 -27.35 90.76
C GLY A 258 8.68 -28.43 91.84
N LYS A 259 9.45 -29.52 91.74
CA LYS A 259 9.53 -30.57 92.77
C LYS A 259 10.17 -30.05 94.05
N LEU A 260 11.25 -29.26 93.95
CA LEU A 260 11.90 -28.62 95.09
C LEU A 260 10.93 -27.67 95.82
N LEU A 261 10.19 -26.86 95.07
CA LEU A 261 9.15 -25.97 95.62
C LEU A 261 8.01 -26.76 96.27
N TYR A 262 7.51 -27.80 95.61
CA TYR A 262 6.46 -28.66 96.17
C TYR A 262 6.90 -29.28 97.50
N VAL A 263 8.11 -29.84 97.54
CA VAL A 263 8.68 -30.44 98.76
C VAL A 263 8.86 -29.38 99.85
N ALA A 264 9.36 -28.19 99.52
CA ALA A 264 9.52 -27.10 100.50
C ALA A 264 8.19 -26.57 101.06
N TYR A 265 7.09 -26.59 100.28
CA TYR A 265 5.78 -26.11 100.73
C TYR A 265 4.91 -27.19 101.40
N SER A 266 5.07 -28.47 101.05
CA SER A 266 4.23 -29.56 101.60
C SER A 266 4.71 -30.07 102.96
N SER A 267 5.96 -29.76 103.33
CA SER A 267 6.60 -30.22 104.56
C SER A 267 6.56 -29.11 105.61
N GLY A 268 5.51 -29.10 106.43
CA GLY A 268 5.42 -28.25 107.62
C GLY A 268 6.38 -28.67 108.76
N THR A 269 7.48 -29.37 108.45
CA THR A 269 8.40 -29.98 109.41
C THR A 269 9.85 -29.75 108.96
N GLN A 270 10.67 -29.33 109.91
CA GLN A 270 12.09 -28.88 109.81
C GLN A 270 13.10 -29.85 109.16
N LYS A 271 12.64 -30.94 108.54
CA LYS A 271 13.44 -31.92 107.82
C LYS A 271 12.66 -32.42 106.62
N THR A 272 13.17 -32.09 105.44
CA THR A 272 12.65 -32.51 104.15
C THR A 272 13.50 -33.66 103.61
N GLU A 273 12.86 -34.78 103.25
CA GLU A 273 13.51 -35.90 102.58
C GLU A 273 13.47 -35.69 101.07
N LEU A 274 14.60 -35.28 100.50
CA LEU A 274 14.81 -35.25 99.05
C LEU A 274 15.91 -36.27 98.73
N PHE A 275 15.56 -37.35 98.01
CA PHE A 275 16.51 -38.43 97.65
C PHE A 275 17.21 -39.08 98.87
N ASP A 276 16.47 -39.48 99.91
CA ASP A 276 17.00 -40.10 101.15
C ASP A 276 18.07 -39.30 101.92
N LEU A 277 18.27 -38.02 101.57
CA LEU A 277 19.14 -37.10 102.30
C LEU A 277 18.29 -36.12 103.11
N THR A 278 18.51 -36.10 104.42
CA THR A 278 17.91 -35.11 105.34
C THR A 278 18.72 -33.82 105.28
N MET A 279 18.19 -32.77 104.64
CA MET A 279 18.84 -31.46 104.56
C MET A 279 18.00 -30.36 105.23
N PRO A 280 18.61 -29.41 105.96
CA PRO A 280 17.90 -28.25 106.50
C PRO A 280 17.37 -27.31 105.40
N ASP A 281 16.24 -26.65 105.65
CA ASP A 281 15.51 -25.83 104.66
C ASP A 281 16.36 -24.75 103.96
N HIS A 282 17.38 -24.20 104.63
CA HIS A 282 18.28 -23.20 104.04
C HIS A 282 19.13 -23.76 102.88
N TYR A 283 19.44 -25.07 102.90
CA TYR A 283 20.22 -25.71 101.84
C TYR A 283 19.41 -25.93 100.57
N LEU A 284 18.08 -26.04 100.65
CA LEU A 284 17.21 -26.19 99.47
C LEU A 284 17.25 -24.94 98.58
N VAL A 285 17.26 -23.76 99.18
CA VAL A 285 17.35 -22.48 98.43
C VAL A 285 18.71 -22.36 97.74
N THR A 286 19.80 -22.69 98.44
CA THR A 286 21.15 -22.69 97.84
C THR A 286 21.27 -23.71 96.70
N LEU A 287 20.68 -24.91 96.85
CA LEU A 287 20.64 -25.93 95.81
C LEU A 287 19.84 -25.48 94.58
N ALA A 288 18.71 -24.80 94.78
CA ALA A 288 17.91 -24.24 93.69
C ALA A 288 18.66 -23.15 92.91
N ILE A 289 19.39 -22.27 93.60
CA ILE A 289 20.23 -21.24 92.97
C ILE A 289 21.37 -21.89 92.17
N LEU A 290 22.01 -22.93 92.72
CA LEU A 290 23.09 -23.64 92.04
C LEU A 290 22.59 -24.39 90.80
N LEU A 291 21.47 -25.13 90.90
CA LEU A 291 20.83 -25.81 89.77
C LEU A 291 20.38 -24.83 88.69
N GLY A 292 19.81 -23.68 89.08
CA GLY A 292 19.42 -22.63 88.14
C GLY A 292 20.63 -22.03 87.41
N SER A 293 21.69 -21.70 88.14
CA SER A 293 22.92 -21.12 87.57
C SER A 293 23.62 -22.09 86.60
N VAL A 294 23.79 -23.35 87.01
CA VAL A 294 24.38 -24.40 86.16
C VAL A 294 23.48 -24.67 84.95
N GLY A 295 22.16 -24.74 85.14
CA GLY A 295 21.19 -24.94 84.06
C GLY A 295 21.26 -23.84 83.01
N VAL A 296 21.32 -22.57 83.42
CA VAL A 296 21.47 -21.42 82.51
C VAL A 296 22.80 -21.48 81.76
N TRP A 297 23.88 -21.88 82.43
CA TRP A 297 25.19 -22.00 81.79
C TRP A 297 25.20 -23.10 80.72
N ILE A 298 24.67 -24.28 81.03
CA ILE A 298 24.56 -25.39 80.05
C ILE A 298 23.63 -24.98 78.90
N LEU A 299 22.50 -24.34 79.19
CA LEU A 299 21.58 -23.84 78.16
C LEU A 299 22.28 -22.86 77.21
N ARG A 300 23.09 -21.94 77.75
CA ARG A 300 23.88 -21.00 76.94
C ARG A 300 24.84 -21.72 76.00
N VAL A 301 25.51 -22.78 76.47
CA VAL A 301 26.41 -23.60 75.64
C VAL A 301 25.62 -24.32 74.54
N LEU A 302 24.49 -24.94 74.88
CA LEU A 302 23.65 -25.65 73.91
C LEU A 302 23.09 -24.72 72.82
N ILE A 303 22.59 -23.53 73.19
CA ILE A 303 22.11 -22.52 72.24
C ILE A 303 23.25 -22.04 71.33
N LYS A 304 24.45 -21.82 71.89
CA LYS A 304 25.62 -21.41 71.09
C LYS A 304 26.02 -22.49 70.08
N LEU A 305 25.98 -23.77 70.47
CA LEU A 305 26.24 -24.90 69.57
C LEU A 305 25.15 -25.04 68.50
N MET A 306 23.88 -24.82 68.85
CA MET A 306 22.78 -24.79 67.89
C MET A 306 22.97 -23.70 66.85
N MET A 307 23.21 -22.45 67.28
CA MET A 307 23.44 -21.32 66.38
C MET A 307 24.62 -21.57 65.45
N THR A 308 25.72 -22.11 65.98
CA THR A 308 26.90 -22.45 65.16
C THR A 308 26.55 -23.48 64.07
N ASN A 309 25.78 -24.52 64.39
CA ASN A 309 25.38 -25.52 63.40
C ASN A 309 24.38 -24.97 62.37
N LEU A 310 23.49 -24.04 62.76
CA LEU A 310 22.59 -23.35 61.83
C LEU A 310 23.37 -22.45 60.86
N THR A 311 24.37 -21.70 61.35
CA THR A 311 25.24 -20.90 60.48
C THR A 311 26.01 -21.78 59.49
N LEU A 312 26.55 -22.91 59.95
CA LEU A 312 27.23 -23.88 59.08
C LEU A 312 26.28 -24.55 58.07
N GLU A 313 25.01 -24.79 58.44
CA GLU A 313 24.00 -25.26 57.49
C GLU A 313 23.75 -24.22 56.40
N SER A 314 23.57 -22.95 56.78
CA SER A 314 23.33 -21.85 55.86
C SER A 314 24.50 -21.67 54.87
N GLU A 315 25.74 -21.74 55.38
CA GLU A 315 26.94 -21.69 54.55
C GLU A 315 26.98 -22.88 53.57
N ALA A 316 26.71 -24.11 54.04
CA ALA A 316 26.66 -25.28 53.18
C ALA A 316 25.55 -25.18 52.11
N LEU A 317 24.41 -24.58 52.44
CA LEU A 317 23.32 -24.32 51.50
C LEU A 317 23.74 -23.32 50.42
N SER A 318 24.38 -22.22 50.80
CA SER A 318 24.87 -21.21 49.84
C SER A 318 25.86 -21.82 48.84
N LYS A 319 26.82 -22.62 49.33
CA LYS A 319 27.81 -23.32 48.51
C LYS A 319 27.17 -24.39 47.62
N LEU A 320 26.18 -25.12 48.12
CA LEU A 320 25.43 -26.11 47.34
C LEU A 320 24.66 -25.44 46.20
N THR A 321 23.96 -24.34 46.46
CA THR A 321 23.23 -23.59 45.42
C THR A 321 24.20 -23.05 44.38
N ALA A 322 25.35 -22.50 44.81
CA ALA A 322 26.36 -22.03 43.90
C ALA A 322 26.91 -23.16 43.00
N ILE A 323 27.29 -24.31 43.57
CA ILE A 323 27.79 -25.45 42.78
C ILE A 323 26.74 -25.97 41.80
N LYS A 324 25.46 -26.03 42.19
CA LYS A 324 24.38 -26.42 41.26
C LYS A 324 24.27 -25.45 40.09
N THR A 325 24.31 -24.15 40.36
CA THR A 325 24.31 -23.12 39.32
C THR A 325 25.55 -23.23 38.43
N TYR A 326 26.72 -23.49 38.99
CA TYR A 326 27.95 -23.74 38.22
C TYR A 326 27.81 -24.93 37.28
N VAL A 327 27.36 -26.09 37.78
CA VAL A 327 27.23 -27.31 36.97
C VAL A 327 26.27 -27.10 35.79
N VAL A 328 25.20 -26.33 35.99
CA VAL A 328 24.30 -25.90 34.91
C VAL A 328 25.02 -24.99 33.93
N LEU A 329 25.67 -23.93 34.43
CA LEU A 329 26.32 -22.91 33.61
C LEU A 329 27.55 -23.42 32.85
N SER A 330 28.33 -24.34 33.42
CA SER A 330 29.53 -24.91 32.78
C SER A 330 29.20 -25.84 31.62
N LYS A 331 27.97 -26.34 31.54
CA LYS A 331 27.52 -27.24 30.48
C LYS A 331 26.82 -26.51 29.33
N SER A 332 26.17 -25.38 29.60
CA SER A 332 25.90 -24.38 28.59
C SER A 332 27.23 -23.73 28.17
N LYS A 333 27.62 -23.78 26.90
CA LYS A 333 28.88 -23.20 26.37
C LYS A 333 28.95 -21.67 26.58
N LEU A 334 29.15 -21.20 27.81
CA LEU A 334 29.30 -19.79 28.17
C LEU A 334 30.77 -19.36 28.17
N SER A 335 30.96 -18.04 28.00
CA SER A 335 32.26 -17.37 27.97
C SER A 335 33.07 -17.62 29.24
N GLU A 336 34.38 -17.80 29.10
CA GLU A 336 35.36 -18.03 30.18
C GLU A 336 35.31 -16.95 31.28
N GLU A 337 34.89 -15.73 30.93
CA GLU A 337 34.76 -14.59 31.85
C GLU A 337 33.65 -14.81 32.90
N THR A 338 32.52 -15.41 32.50
CA THR A 338 31.41 -15.74 33.41
C THR A 338 31.79 -16.88 34.36
N VAL A 339 32.60 -17.81 33.88
CA VAL A 339 33.14 -18.94 34.66
C VAL A 339 34.12 -18.42 35.72
N ASN A 340 35.01 -17.50 35.36
CA ASN A 340 35.97 -16.88 36.29
C ASN A 340 35.30 -16.02 37.39
N GLY A 341 34.27 -15.24 37.04
CA GLY A 341 33.48 -14.51 38.05
C GLY A 341 32.77 -15.44 39.05
N PHE A 342 32.31 -16.60 38.58
CA PHE A 342 31.71 -17.61 39.43
C PHE A 342 32.74 -18.27 40.37
N HIS A 343 33.94 -18.58 39.87
CA HIS A 343 35.03 -19.12 40.69
C HIS A 343 35.43 -18.18 41.82
N LYS A 344 35.50 -16.87 41.55
CA LYS A 344 35.80 -15.85 42.58
C LYS A 344 34.73 -15.81 43.68
N SER A 345 33.46 -15.95 43.31
CA SER A 345 32.33 -16.02 44.24
C SER A 345 32.32 -17.32 45.08
N LEU A 346 32.67 -18.46 44.49
CA LEU A 346 32.80 -19.74 45.22
C LEU A 346 33.95 -19.75 46.23
N LEU A 347 35.04 -19.02 45.95
CA LEU A 347 36.27 -19.03 46.74
C LEU A 347 36.31 -17.96 47.85
N GLN A 348 35.44 -16.94 47.81
CA GLN A 348 35.31 -16.00 48.91
C GLN A 348 34.55 -16.64 50.07
N SER A 349 35.29 -17.05 51.11
CA SER A 349 34.75 -17.53 52.38
C SER A 349 34.46 -16.37 53.33
N GLY A 350 33.22 -16.24 53.79
CA GLY A 350 32.82 -15.31 54.85
C GLY A 350 31.38 -14.87 54.64
N GLN A 351 30.62 -14.68 55.73
CA GLN A 351 29.19 -14.34 55.72
C GLN A 351 28.83 -13.37 54.58
N ALA A 352 28.20 -13.89 53.52
CA ALA A 352 27.49 -13.06 52.58
C ALA A 352 26.22 -12.61 53.30
N ASP A 353 26.27 -11.41 53.88
CA ASP A 353 25.07 -10.64 54.15
C ASP A 353 24.35 -10.49 52.80
N PHE A 354 23.26 -11.23 52.62
CA PHE A 354 22.30 -10.96 51.56
C PHE A 354 21.45 -9.75 51.98
N SER A 355 22.09 -8.62 52.27
CA SER A 355 21.43 -7.32 52.23
C SER A 355 21.47 -6.82 50.79
N VAL A 356 20.51 -5.98 50.40
CA VAL A 356 20.41 -5.44 49.03
C VAL A 356 21.66 -4.62 48.65
N ASP A 357 22.44 -4.17 49.64
CA ASP A 357 23.75 -3.51 49.48
C ASP A 357 24.95 -4.49 49.49
N GLY A 358 24.73 -5.77 49.81
CA GLY A 358 25.74 -6.83 49.90
C GLY A 358 25.78 -7.78 48.69
N THR A 359 24.93 -7.58 47.68
CA THR A 359 25.09 -8.25 46.39
C THR A 359 26.36 -7.70 45.74
N SER A 360 27.43 -8.51 45.67
CA SER A 360 28.65 -8.14 44.95
C SER A 360 28.28 -7.46 43.63
N PRO A 361 28.80 -6.24 43.34
CA PRO A 361 28.50 -5.50 42.11
C PRO A 361 28.67 -6.31 40.82
N GLU A 362 29.43 -7.41 40.90
CA GLU A 362 29.65 -8.36 39.83
C GLU A 362 28.40 -9.23 39.52
N LEU A 363 27.57 -9.62 40.50
CA LEU A 363 26.35 -10.40 40.26
C LEU A 363 25.25 -9.57 39.56
N VAL A 364 25.12 -8.29 39.93
CA VAL A 364 24.23 -7.34 39.24
C VAL A 364 24.71 -7.13 37.81
N LYS A 365 26.02 -6.91 37.60
CA LYS A 365 26.62 -6.83 36.25
C LYS A 365 26.41 -8.10 35.43
N ILE A 366 26.48 -9.28 36.04
CA ILE A 366 26.26 -10.57 35.35
C ILE A 366 24.80 -10.71 34.91
N VAL A 367 23.83 -10.35 35.77
CA VAL A 367 22.40 -10.35 35.41
C VAL A 367 22.10 -9.30 34.33
N GLU A 368 22.72 -8.13 34.42
CA GLU A 368 22.57 -7.04 33.44
C GLU A 368 23.18 -7.38 32.08
N LEU A 369 24.33 -8.08 32.04
CA LEU A 369 24.93 -8.62 30.81
C LEU A 369 24.09 -9.75 30.19
N ILE A 370 23.45 -10.59 31.01
CA ILE A 370 22.52 -11.62 30.53
C ILE A 370 21.26 -10.98 29.93
N LEU A 371 20.77 -9.89 30.52
CA LEU A 371 19.62 -9.14 30.03
C LEU A 371 19.93 -8.36 28.74
N GLN A 372 21.06 -7.65 28.67
CA GLN A 372 21.48 -6.92 27.46
C GLN A 372 21.74 -7.83 26.25
N LYS A 373 22.21 -9.07 26.48
CA LYS A 373 22.41 -10.04 25.39
C LYS A 373 21.10 -10.57 24.81
N LYS A 374 19.96 -10.38 25.51
CA LYS A 374 18.62 -10.73 25.04
C LYS A 374 17.99 -9.63 24.16
N GLU A 375 18.55 -8.42 24.15
CA GLU A 375 18.06 -7.26 23.38
C GLU A 375 18.83 -6.98 22.09
N LYS A 376 19.88 -7.73 21.77
CA LYS A 376 20.49 -7.69 20.44
C LYS A 376 19.95 -8.86 19.58
N PRO A 377 19.37 -8.55 18.40
CA PRO A 377 18.65 -9.52 17.56
C PRO A 377 19.53 -10.64 17.02
#